data_AF-A0A9P6B9G5-F1
#
_entry.id   AF-A0A9P6B9G5-F1
#
_cell.length_a   1.000
_cell.length_b   1.000
_cell.length_c   1.000
_cell.angle_alpha   90.00
_cell.angle_beta   90.00
_cell.angle_gamma   90.00
#
_symmetry.space_group_name_H-M   'P 1'
#
loop_
_entity.id
_entity.type
_entity.pdbx_description
1 polymer ?
#
loop_
_entity_poly.entity_id
_entity_poly.type
_entity_poly.pdbx_seq_one_letter_code
_entity_poly.pdbx_strand_id
1 'polypeptide(L)'
;MWWESLTRYYGGPRAHATRCITDDLSYLWVLVPPISFISAEIFRVINVPLFFSTFHHPSQREHVQPSLVFSMLALSTLVRSGDIIGLGETGRLRALELRDLAQSYLDTSLNSGWITPGLAQAALLLAIFERSCHPAHSESRARSALFLLDSLILGLGLLDLDEEEYNVTTFSPNSVPSLVGPLSDHIGQAAISPGVTKRGCSCSHFQLSNTSPSSKKITPFWLACPGWSEEWGVIETRREEQRRLIWNTLTVASGHLSHYDSVRRTSRNLGITKPWNFKVFFPGEGLFGTPQMQDGLAAKHSIWALYSRSYLLYTGCFSVHHDESISEYDKGQFAVQAWLECERIEKMLNTHTCDIESASLYFGRQILFEYARYNSSTSRLITNDSPLRSTKNLVSSQYSRYVPHPNVGDPRFHRDKAMSWLSHRTHVVQQFVALSHGAGLKNTLGTRPILTLWFHDQLARYLNIWGQDPTLHIALDLCLQLLPLAEYLIALFPSDYPRQRYEALHQRLVDACILSGIPPPSPPRYIIV
;
A
#
# COMPACT_ATOMS: atom_id res chain seq x y z
N MET A 1 -1.80 33.75 -8.38
CA MET A 1 -1.65 33.57 -9.85
C MET A 1 -2.08 32.19 -10.35
N TRP A 2 -1.66 31.08 -9.73
CA TRP A 2 -2.01 29.72 -10.18
C TRP A 2 -3.53 29.45 -10.29
N TRP A 3 -4.33 30.02 -9.38
CA TRP A 3 -5.79 29.85 -9.38
C TRP A 3 -6.45 30.41 -10.64
N GLU A 4 -6.00 31.56 -11.14
CA GLU A 4 -6.53 32.15 -12.37
C GLU A 4 -6.19 31.30 -13.60
N SER A 5 -4.99 30.72 -13.62
CA SER A 5 -4.60 29.78 -14.69
C SER A 5 -5.47 28.53 -14.66
N LEU A 6 -5.76 27.99 -13.47
CA LEU A 6 -6.61 26.82 -13.31
C LEU A 6 -8.07 27.09 -13.70
N THR A 7 -8.65 28.22 -13.29
CA THR A 7 -10.03 28.58 -13.68
C THR A 7 -10.14 28.82 -15.18
N ARG A 8 -9.12 29.43 -15.81
CA ARG A 8 -9.04 29.56 -17.28
C ARG A 8 -8.93 28.21 -17.97
N TYR A 9 -8.14 27.28 -17.43
CA TYR A 9 -8.02 25.92 -17.96
C TYR A 9 -9.37 25.19 -17.99
N TYR A 10 -10.19 25.36 -16.95
CA TYR A 10 -11.55 24.79 -16.90
C TYR A 10 -12.58 25.52 -17.78
N GLY A 11 -12.28 26.76 -18.18
CA GLY A 11 -13.13 27.57 -19.06
C GLY A 11 -14.43 28.08 -18.43
N GLY A 12 -15.07 29.01 -19.14
CA GLY A 12 -16.36 29.60 -18.74
C GLY A 12 -16.27 30.62 -17.59
N PRO A 13 -17.43 31.03 -17.03
CA PRO A 13 -17.46 31.96 -15.90
C PRO A 13 -16.73 31.40 -14.67
N ARG A 14 -16.06 32.27 -13.90
CA ARG A 14 -15.26 31.88 -12.72
C ARG A 14 -16.03 30.99 -11.74
N ALA A 15 -17.31 31.27 -11.51
CA ALA A 15 -18.16 30.49 -10.60
C ALA A 15 -18.39 29.05 -11.13
N HIS A 16 -18.60 28.90 -12.44
CA HIS A 16 -18.74 27.60 -13.08
C HIS A 16 -17.43 26.79 -12.99
N ALA A 17 -16.31 27.40 -13.37
CA ALA A 17 -15.00 26.75 -13.28
C ALA A 17 -14.68 26.30 -11.84
N THR A 18 -14.95 27.15 -10.85
CA THR A 18 -14.73 26.84 -9.42
C THR A 18 -15.56 25.63 -8.98
N ARG A 19 -16.83 25.56 -9.41
CA ARG A 19 -17.70 24.42 -9.13
C ARG A 19 -17.15 23.14 -9.76
N CYS A 20 -16.80 23.16 -11.05
CA CYS A 20 -16.24 22.00 -11.73
C CYS A 20 -14.93 21.50 -11.08
N ILE A 21 -14.04 22.41 -10.68
CA ILE A 21 -12.82 22.05 -9.96
C ILE A 21 -13.17 21.37 -8.62
N THR A 22 -14.13 21.92 -7.89
CA THR A 22 -14.55 21.37 -6.59
C THR A 22 -15.19 19.99 -6.75
N ASP A 23 -16.01 19.80 -7.77
CA ASP A 23 -16.66 18.53 -8.10
C ASP A 23 -15.61 17.48 -8.49
N ASP A 24 -14.62 17.86 -9.31
CA ASP A 24 -13.52 16.99 -9.71
C ASP A 24 -12.63 16.60 -8.52
N LEU A 25 -12.30 17.54 -7.62
CA LEU A 25 -11.56 17.24 -6.39
C LEU A 25 -12.35 16.32 -5.46
N SER A 26 -13.64 16.58 -5.29
CA SER A 26 -14.53 15.78 -4.43
C SER A 26 -14.69 14.34 -4.92
N TYR A 27 -14.55 14.10 -6.23
CA TYR A 27 -14.64 12.76 -6.82
C TYR A 27 -13.64 11.78 -6.21
N LEU A 28 -12.42 12.23 -5.90
CA LEU A 28 -11.39 11.39 -5.26
C LEU A 28 -11.85 10.83 -3.91
N TRP A 29 -12.75 11.53 -3.22
CA TRP A 29 -13.08 11.28 -1.81
C TRP A 29 -14.44 10.61 -1.66
N VAL A 30 -15.38 10.94 -2.54
CA VAL A 30 -16.78 10.48 -2.50
C VAL A 30 -17.02 9.21 -3.32
N LEU A 31 -16.28 8.99 -4.42
CA LEU A 31 -16.68 8.02 -5.46
C LEU A 31 -15.64 6.95 -5.79
N VAL A 32 -14.55 6.82 -5.03
CA VAL A 32 -13.60 5.70 -5.15
C VAL A 32 -13.90 4.67 -4.04
N PRO A 33 -14.68 3.61 -4.27
CA PRO A 33 -15.02 2.66 -3.22
C PRO A 33 -13.76 1.92 -2.75
N PRO A 34 -13.66 1.45 -1.49
CA PRO A 34 -12.50 0.76 -0.97
C PRO A 34 -12.72 -0.73 -1.23
N ILE A 35 -12.30 -1.20 -2.40
CA ILE A 35 -12.08 -2.64 -2.59
C ILE A 35 -10.58 -2.86 -2.80
N SER A 36 -9.76 -1.92 -2.34
CA SER A 36 -8.35 -2.18 -2.13
C SER A 36 -7.81 -1.25 -1.05
N PHE A 37 -7.02 -1.82 -0.15
CA PHE A 37 -6.21 -1.06 0.81
C PHE A 37 -5.38 0.02 0.12
N ILE A 38 -4.93 -0.23 -1.13
CA ILE A 38 -4.21 0.73 -1.98
C ILE A 38 -5.05 2.00 -2.18
N SER A 39 -6.30 1.92 -2.63
CA SER A 39 -7.14 3.11 -2.82
C SER A 39 -7.60 3.76 -1.52
N ALA A 40 -7.70 2.98 -0.43
CA ALA A 40 -8.19 3.50 0.84
C ALA A 40 -7.10 4.25 1.61
N GLU A 41 -5.88 3.72 1.74
CA GLU A 41 -4.78 4.40 2.47
C GLU A 41 -4.31 5.67 1.75
N ILE A 42 -4.15 5.59 0.43
CA ILE A 42 -3.49 6.59 -0.42
C ILE A 42 -4.04 8.02 -0.26
N PHE A 43 -5.35 8.17 0.01
CA PHE A 43 -5.99 9.48 0.10
C PHE A 43 -6.26 9.95 1.55
N ARG A 44 -5.94 9.17 2.59
CA ARG A 44 -6.17 9.51 4.00
C ARG A 44 -5.22 10.57 4.56
N VAL A 45 -4.26 11.01 3.75
CA VAL A 45 -3.21 11.97 4.13
C VAL A 45 -3.72 13.40 4.32
N ILE A 46 -4.97 13.68 3.93
CA ILE A 46 -5.58 15.01 3.98
C ILE A 46 -6.85 14.96 4.82
N ASN A 47 -6.94 15.89 5.77
CA ASN A 47 -8.18 16.24 6.42
C ASN A 47 -9.04 17.05 5.43
N VAL A 48 -10.03 16.38 4.86
CA VAL A 48 -10.90 16.95 3.81
C VAL A 48 -11.61 18.24 4.25
N PRO A 49 -12.27 18.31 5.42
CA PRO A 49 -12.89 19.55 5.89
C PRO A 49 -11.90 20.72 5.97
N LEU A 50 -10.72 20.49 6.55
CA LEU A 50 -9.67 21.49 6.69
C LEU A 50 -9.16 21.94 5.31
N PHE A 51 -8.89 21.00 4.40
CA PHE A 51 -8.48 21.33 3.03
C PHE A 51 -9.49 22.23 2.34
N PHE A 52 -10.78 21.86 2.33
CA PHE A 52 -11.78 22.67 1.63
C PHE A 52 -12.03 24.02 2.31
N SER A 53 -11.93 24.11 3.63
CA SER A 53 -12.00 25.41 4.32
C SER A 53 -10.89 26.36 3.85
N THR A 54 -9.65 25.87 3.70
CA THR A 54 -8.51 26.64 3.21
C THR A 54 -8.64 26.93 1.72
N PHE A 55 -9.03 25.93 0.93
CA PHE A 55 -9.15 26.03 -0.53
C PHE A 55 -10.25 27.01 -0.95
N HIS A 56 -11.40 27.05 -0.26
CA HIS A 56 -12.46 27.98 -0.62
C HIS A 56 -12.21 29.41 -0.16
N HIS A 57 -11.41 29.62 0.89
CA HIS A 57 -11.09 30.95 1.40
C HIS A 57 -10.04 31.67 0.54
N PRO A 58 -10.33 32.80 -0.13
CA PRO A 58 -9.43 33.42 -1.11
C PRO A 58 -8.02 33.73 -0.59
N SER A 59 -7.89 34.31 0.61
CA SER A 59 -6.58 34.64 1.19
C SER A 59 -5.81 33.42 1.71
N GLN A 60 -6.50 32.35 2.10
CA GLN A 60 -5.84 31.13 2.56
C GLN A 60 -5.47 30.22 1.39
N ARG A 61 -6.24 30.25 0.30
CA ARG A 61 -5.97 29.51 -0.93
C ARG A 61 -4.57 29.76 -1.48
N GLU A 62 -4.04 30.97 -1.33
CA GLU A 62 -2.68 31.29 -1.79
C GLU A 62 -1.61 30.46 -1.09
N HIS A 63 -1.89 29.93 0.10
CA HIS A 63 -1.00 29.05 0.87
C HIS A 63 -1.15 27.57 0.50
N VAL A 64 -2.15 27.21 -0.32
CA VAL A 64 -2.31 25.84 -0.83
C VAL A 64 -1.31 25.60 -1.95
N GLN A 65 -0.54 24.51 -1.82
CA GLN A 65 0.41 24.08 -2.83
C GLN A 65 -0.28 23.80 -4.17
N PRO A 66 0.05 24.51 -5.27
CA PRO A 66 -0.61 24.31 -6.55
C PRO A 66 -0.40 22.90 -7.09
N SER A 67 0.81 22.35 -6.93
CA SER A 67 1.14 20.97 -7.29
C SER A 67 0.23 19.94 -6.62
N LEU A 68 -0.21 20.20 -5.39
CA LEU A 68 -1.16 19.35 -4.67
C LEU A 68 -2.52 19.35 -5.36
N VAL A 69 -3.04 20.53 -5.72
CA VAL A 69 -4.33 20.64 -6.42
C VAL A 69 -4.28 19.98 -7.80
N PHE A 70 -3.24 20.26 -8.59
CA PHE A 70 -3.11 19.67 -9.93
C PHE A 70 -2.90 18.14 -9.88
N SER A 71 -2.15 17.61 -8.91
CA SER A 71 -1.96 16.16 -8.76
C SER A 71 -3.25 15.45 -8.33
N MET A 72 -4.07 16.07 -7.46
CA MET A 72 -5.42 15.60 -7.16
C MET A 72 -6.30 15.56 -8.42
N LEU A 73 -6.32 16.64 -9.20
CA LEU A 73 -7.11 16.70 -10.43
C LEU A 73 -6.63 15.68 -11.47
N ALA A 74 -5.32 15.46 -11.59
CA ALA A 74 -4.73 14.45 -12.46
C ALA A 74 -5.21 13.05 -12.08
N LEU A 75 -5.11 12.68 -10.80
CA LEU A 75 -5.61 11.39 -10.31
C LEU A 75 -7.12 11.25 -10.49
N SER A 76 -7.89 12.29 -10.16
CA SER A 76 -9.35 12.32 -10.32
C SER A 76 -9.76 12.06 -11.76
N THR A 77 -9.08 12.72 -12.69
CA THR A 77 -9.31 12.55 -14.13
C THR A 77 -8.88 11.15 -14.58
N LEU A 78 -7.76 10.64 -14.08
CA LEU A 78 -7.27 9.30 -14.41
C LEU A 78 -8.25 8.21 -13.96
N VAL A 79 -8.73 8.25 -12.72
CA VAL A 79 -9.72 7.26 -12.24
C VAL A 79 -11.04 7.33 -12.99
N ARG A 80 -11.36 8.46 -13.62
CA ARG A 80 -12.58 8.64 -14.43
C ARG A 80 -12.39 8.33 -15.91
N SER A 81 -11.22 7.89 -16.35
CA SER A 81 -10.89 7.79 -17.79
C SER A 81 -10.77 6.36 -18.32
N GLY A 82 -11.44 5.41 -17.68
CA GLY A 82 -11.65 4.08 -18.25
C GLY A 82 -12.49 4.14 -19.54
N ASP A 83 -12.12 3.37 -20.57
CA ASP A 83 -12.65 3.49 -21.95
C ASP A 83 -14.17 3.31 -22.10
N ILE A 84 -14.83 2.60 -21.18
CA ILE A 84 -16.24 2.16 -21.39
C ILE A 84 -17.24 3.00 -20.60
N ILE A 85 -16.80 3.55 -19.47
CA ILE A 85 -17.69 4.16 -18.46
C ILE A 85 -17.30 5.62 -18.22
N GLY A 86 -16.11 5.99 -18.67
CA GLY A 86 -15.45 7.23 -18.31
C GLY A 86 -15.17 8.15 -19.49
N LEU A 87 -14.23 9.05 -19.25
CA LEU A 87 -13.73 10.03 -20.20
C LEU A 87 -12.86 9.42 -21.32
N GLY A 88 -12.61 8.10 -21.27
CA GLY A 88 -11.80 7.36 -22.24
C GLY A 88 -10.42 7.94 -22.51
N GLU A 89 -9.94 7.80 -23.74
CA GLU A 89 -8.63 8.31 -24.17
C GLU A 89 -8.45 9.81 -23.89
N THR A 90 -9.44 10.64 -24.22
CA THR A 90 -9.40 12.09 -23.97
C THR A 90 -9.18 12.39 -22.48
N GLY A 91 -9.83 11.64 -21.60
CA GLY A 91 -9.61 11.75 -20.16
C GLY A 91 -8.21 11.35 -19.73
N ARG A 92 -7.65 10.27 -20.30
CA ARG A 92 -6.29 9.84 -19.96
C ARG A 92 -5.24 10.84 -20.43
N LEU A 93 -5.42 11.44 -21.60
CA LEU A 93 -4.56 12.52 -22.12
C LEU A 93 -4.66 13.75 -21.22
N ARG A 94 -5.87 14.17 -20.86
CA ARG A 94 -6.10 15.27 -19.91
C ARG A 94 -5.46 14.99 -18.54
N ALA A 95 -5.55 13.75 -18.05
CA ALA A 95 -4.92 13.36 -16.80
C ALA A 95 -3.39 13.49 -16.86
N LEU A 96 -2.76 13.16 -18.01
CA LEU A 96 -1.33 13.38 -18.24
C LEU A 96 -0.97 14.86 -18.30
N GLU A 97 -1.77 15.70 -18.96
CA GLU A 97 -1.56 17.15 -18.96
C GLU A 97 -1.60 17.74 -17.55
N LEU A 98 -2.61 17.37 -16.76
CA LEU A 98 -2.74 17.80 -15.37
C LEU A 98 -1.57 17.31 -14.51
N ARG A 99 -1.07 16.09 -14.76
CA ARG A 99 0.13 15.54 -14.12
C ARG A 99 1.36 16.38 -14.47
N ASP A 100 1.55 16.74 -15.74
CA ASP A 100 2.69 17.54 -16.20
C ASP A 100 2.66 18.95 -15.59
N LEU A 101 1.46 19.56 -15.50
CA LEU A 101 1.26 20.81 -14.77
C LEU A 101 1.60 20.66 -13.28
N ALA A 102 1.16 19.58 -12.63
CA ALA A 102 1.48 19.30 -11.23
C ALA A 102 2.98 19.18 -11.00
N GLN A 103 3.70 18.46 -11.87
CA GLN A 103 5.17 18.33 -11.81
C GLN A 103 5.85 19.69 -12.01
N SER A 104 5.41 20.49 -12.98
CA SER A 104 5.96 21.84 -13.23
C SER A 104 5.81 22.76 -12.02
N TYR A 105 4.64 22.76 -11.36
CA TYR A 105 4.44 23.52 -10.12
C TYR A 105 5.25 22.96 -8.95
N LEU A 106 5.46 21.64 -8.90
CA LEU A 106 6.31 21.00 -7.88
C LEU A 106 7.76 21.47 -8.04
N ASP A 107 8.30 21.39 -9.26
CA ASP A 107 9.66 21.82 -9.59
C ASP A 107 9.84 23.33 -9.33
N THR A 108 8.84 24.14 -9.67
CA THR A 108 8.85 25.59 -9.37
C THR A 108 8.89 25.84 -7.86
N SER A 109 8.16 25.06 -7.07
CA SER A 109 8.13 25.19 -5.61
C SER A 109 9.48 24.77 -5.00
N LEU A 110 10.09 23.71 -5.51
CA LEU A 110 11.45 23.31 -5.14
C LEU A 110 12.48 24.40 -5.46
N ASN A 111 12.46 24.93 -6.68
CA ASN A 111 13.41 25.95 -7.14
C ASN A 111 13.27 27.29 -6.40
N SER A 112 12.06 27.61 -5.93
CA SER A 112 11.78 28.81 -5.13
C SER A 112 11.97 28.60 -3.62
N GLY A 113 12.29 27.38 -3.17
CA GLY A 113 12.43 27.04 -1.76
C GLY A 113 11.10 26.93 -1.00
N TRP A 114 9.95 26.89 -1.69
CA TRP A 114 8.63 26.73 -1.07
C TRP A 114 8.34 25.25 -0.73
N ILE A 115 9.18 24.68 0.14
CA ILE A 115 9.11 23.28 0.56
C ILE A 115 8.22 23.17 1.79
N THR A 116 7.07 22.52 1.65
CA THR A 116 6.08 22.34 2.72
C THR A 116 5.55 20.91 2.74
N PRO A 117 4.88 20.47 3.82
CA PRO A 117 4.19 19.17 3.83
C PRO A 117 3.21 18.97 2.68
N GLY A 118 2.55 20.05 2.21
CA GLY A 118 1.67 20.00 1.03
C GLY A 118 2.40 19.65 -0.26
N LEU A 119 3.69 20.01 -0.38
CA LEU A 119 4.52 19.65 -1.53
C LEU A 119 4.85 18.15 -1.51
N ALA A 120 5.13 17.59 -0.32
CA ALA A 120 5.33 16.16 -0.14
C ALA A 120 4.03 15.36 -0.35
N GLN A 121 2.87 15.88 0.07
CA GLN A 121 1.56 15.31 -0.29
C GLN A 121 1.36 15.28 -1.82
N ALA A 122 1.74 16.34 -2.54
CA ALA A 122 1.67 16.36 -4.00
C ALA A 122 2.59 15.31 -4.65
N ALA A 123 3.82 15.18 -4.13
CA ALA A 123 4.76 14.15 -4.58
C ALA A 123 4.24 12.73 -4.34
N LEU A 124 3.56 12.49 -3.22
CA LEU A 124 2.88 11.22 -2.95
C LEU A 124 1.83 10.92 -4.03
N LEU A 125 0.94 11.88 -4.28
CA LEU A 125 -0.10 11.73 -5.31
C LEU A 125 0.48 11.51 -6.72
N LEU A 126 1.59 12.16 -7.06
CA LEU A 126 2.31 11.90 -8.30
C LEU A 126 2.92 10.50 -8.34
N ALA A 127 3.55 10.02 -7.26
CA ALA A 127 4.07 8.65 -7.21
C ALA A 127 2.95 7.60 -7.40
N ILE A 128 1.76 7.84 -6.84
CA ILE A 128 0.57 7.02 -7.05
C ILE A 128 0.10 7.07 -8.51
N PHE A 129 0.10 8.26 -9.11
CA PHE A 129 -0.25 8.43 -10.52
C PHE A 129 0.70 7.61 -11.39
N GLU A 130 2.01 7.75 -11.19
CA GLU A 130 3.03 7.04 -11.97
C GLU A 130 3.00 5.52 -11.75
N ARG A 131 2.50 5.04 -10.61
CA ARG A 131 2.25 3.63 -10.36
C ARG A 131 0.96 3.12 -11.03
N SER A 132 0.04 4.02 -11.37
CA SER A 132 -1.23 3.66 -11.99
C SER A 132 -1.08 3.36 -13.48
N CYS A 133 -2.00 2.58 -14.03
CA CYS A 133 -2.03 2.34 -15.46
C CYS A 133 -2.45 3.61 -16.22
N HIS A 134 -1.56 4.13 -17.07
CA HIS A 134 -1.81 5.28 -17.94
C HIS A 134 -0.98 5.18 -19.24
N PRO A 135 -1.28 5.95 -20.29
CA PRO A 135 -0.64 5.77 -21.60
C PRO A 135 0.88 5.92 -21.58
N ALA A 136 1.39 6.90 -20.82
CA ALA A 136 2.82 7.17 -20.70
C ALA A 136 3.51 6.44 -19.52
N HIS A 137 2.92 5.34 -19.03
CA HIS A 137 3.45 4.60 -17.87
C HIS A 137 4.84 4.03 -18.17
N SER A 138 5.77 4.19 -17.24
CA SER A 138 7.07 3.52 -17.29
C SER A 138 7.65 3.32 -15.89
N GLU A 139 8.44 2.26 -15.74
CA GLU A 139 9.19 1.98 -14.51
C GLU A 139 10.12 3.14 -14.13
N SER A 140 10.72 3.82 -15.13
CA SER A 140 11.63 4.94 -14.90
C SER A 140 10.93 6.12 -14.20
N ARG A 141 9.71 6.47 -14.64
CA ARG A 141 8.91 7.55 -14.07
C ARG A 141 8.41 7.19 -12.68
N ALA A 142 7.88 5.97 -12.52
CA ALA A 142 7.44 5.44 -11.24
C ALA A 142 8.56 5.45 -10.19
N ARG A 143 9.78 5.05 -10.58
CA ARG A 143 10.96 5.14 -9.73
C ARG A 143 11.32 6.59 -9.41
N SER A 144 11.42 7.46 -10.40
CA SER A 144 11.80 8.87 -10.19
C SER A 144 10.86 9.59 -9.22
N ALA A 145 9.55 9.38 -9.36
CA ALA A 145 8.55 9.97 -8.47
C ALA A 145 8.70 9.48 -7.02
N LEU A 146 9.00 8.19 -6.81
CA LEU A 146 9.25 7.64 -5.48
C LEU A 146 10.51 8.23 -4.83
N PHE A 147 11.60 8.37 -5.58
CA PHE A 147 12.84 8.96 -5.08
C PHE A 147 12.68 10.43 -4.70
N LEU A 148 11.94 11.18 -5.50
CA LEU A 148 11.62 12.58 -5.20
C LEU A 148 10.78 12.70 -3.92
N LEU A 149 9.75 11.85 -3.78
CA LEU A 149 8.94 11.77 -2.57
C LEU A 149 9.79 11.45 -1.35
N ASP A 150 10.63 10.42 -1.42
CA ASP A 150 11.54 10.04 -0.32
C ASP A 150 12.46 11.20 0.07
N SER A 151 13.03 11.90 -0.92
CA SER A 151 13.88 13.08 -0.70
C SER A 151 13.13 14.22 0.00
N LEU A 152 11.86 14.45 -0.35
CA LEU A 152 11.02 15.46 0.31
C LEU A 152 10.66 15.08 1.75
N ILE A 153 10.34 13.80 2.01
CA ILE A 153 10.07 13.30 3.36
C ILE A 153 11.29 13.51 4.26
N LEU A 154 12.49 13.16 3.76
CA LEU A 154 13.75 13.33 4.49
C LEU A 154 14.12 14.80 4.65
N GLY A 155 14.01 15.60 3.58
CA GLY A 155 14.37 17.02 3.59
C GLY A 155 13.48 17.87 4.51
N LEU A 156 12.24 17.46 4.73
CA LEU A 156 11.32 18.07 5.69
C LEU A 156 11.49 17.55 7.13
N GLY A 157 12.37 16.57 7.38
CA GLY A 157 12.56 15.97 8.70
C GLY A 157 11.34 15.22 9.23
N LEU A 158 10.43 14.77 8.35
CA LEU A 158 9.14 14.23 8.78
C LEU A 158 9.27 12.91 9.54
N LEU A 159 10.36 12.16 9.34
CA LEU A 159 10.57 10.89 10.06
C LEU A 159 10.94 11.09 11.53
N ASP A 160 11.29 12.31 11.94
CA ASP A 160 11.58 12.68 13.34
C ASP A 160 10.44 13.51 13.97
N LEU A 161 9.25 13.52 13.35
CA LEU A 161 8.13 14.40 13.72
C LEU A 161 7.71 14.32 15.20
N ASP A 162 7.81 13.13 15.80
CA ASP A 162 7.41 12.86 17.19
C ASP A 162 8.63 12.46 18.05
N GLU A 163 9.86 12.80 17.66
CA GLU A 163 11.10 12.39 18.37
C GLU A 163 11.12 12.79 19.86
N GLU A 164 10.56 13.96 20.18
CA GLU A 164 10.52 14.48 21.56
C GLU A 164 9.42 13.85 22.41
N GLU A 165 8.51 13.07 21.81
CA GLU A 165 7.39 12.45 22.51
C GLU A 165 7.82 11.17 23.24
N TYR A 166 7.59 11.08 24.54
CA TYR A 166 8.14 10.00 25.38
C TYR A 166 7.66 8.58 24.98
N ASN A 167 6.49 8.46 24.34
CA ASN A 167 5.90 7.19 23.91
C ASN A 167 6.22 6.84 22.46
N VAL A 168 6.96 7.67 21.73
CA VAL A 168 7.29 7.40 20.33
C VAL A 168 8.04 6.07 20.22
N THR A 169 7.70 5.28 19.21
CA THR A 169 8.42 4.04 18.96
C THR A 169 9.67 4.35 18.17
N THR A 170 10.82 3.89 18.66
CA THR A 170 12.10 3.97 17.96
C THR A 170 12.61 2.57 17.64
N PHE A 171 13.40 2.44 16.57
CA PHE A 171 13.93 1.16 16.14
C PHE A 171 15.45 1.23 16.04
N SER A 172 16.13 0.19 16.53
CA SER A 172 17.58 0.12 16.46
C SER A 172 18.04 -0.18 15.03
N PRO A 173 19.14 0.45 14.55
CA PRO A 173 19.74 0.11 13.27
C PRO A 173 20.07 -1.38 13.17
N ASN A 174 19.89 -1.96 11.98
CA ASN A 174 20.17 -3.38 11.68
C ASN A 174 19.46 -4.40 12.60
N SER A 175 18.46 -3.97 13.36
CA SER A 175 17.67 -4.82 14.25
C SER A 175 16.25 -4.94 13.70
N VAL A 176 15.59 -6.05 14.01
CA VAL A 176 14.21 -6.28 13.59
C VAL A 176 13.31 -5.23 14.24
N PRO A 177 12.48 -4.51 13.45
CA PRO A 177 11.59 -3.49 13.99
C PRO A 177 10.52 -4.15 14.84
N SER A 178 10.77 -4.21 16.16
CA SER A 178 9.92 -4.88 17.14
C SER A 178 9.73 -3.96 18.34
N LEU A 179 8.58 -4.11 19.01
CA LEU A 179 8.29 -3.40 20.25
C LEU A 179 9.00 -4.15 21.40
N VAL A 180 10.25 -3.75 21.70
CA VAL A 180 11.02 -4.34 22.83
C VAL A 180 10.70 -3.56 24.11
N GLY A 181 10.24 -4.26 25.14
CA GLY A 181 10.03 -3.71 26.48
C GLY A 181 9.33 -4.70 27.44
N PRO A 182 9.54 -4.56 28.77
CA PRO A 182 9.01 -5.50 29.79
C PRO A 182 7.47 -5.64 29.78
N LEU A 183 6.75 -4.69 29.19
CA LEU A 183 5.29 -4.73 29.03
C LEU A 183 4.80 -5.64 27.88
N SER A 184 5.67 -6.00 26.93
CA SER A 184 5.33 -6.87 25.79
C SER A 184 5.16 -8.33 26.23
N ASP A 185 6.00 -8.79 27.16
CA ASP A 185 5.99 -10.17 27.67
C ASP A 185 4.87 -10.42 28.69
N HIS A 186 4.49 -9.41 29.49
CA HIS A 186 3.42 -9.55 30.47
C HIS A 186 2.01 -9.58 29.87
N ILE A 187 1.76 -8.96 28.70
CA ILE A 187 0.45 -9.04 28.03
C ILE A 187 0.32 -10.29 27.15
N GLY A 188 1.44 -10.79 26.60
CA GLY A 188 1.48 -12.10 25.96
C GLY A 188 1.02 -13.24 26.88
N GLN A 189 1.20 -13.08 28.20
CA GLN A 189 0.71 -13.99 29.24
C GLN A 189 -0.59 -13.53 29.92
N ALA A 190 -0.85 -12.22 30.09
CA ALA A 190 -2.11 -11.74 30.69
C ALA A 190 -3.33 -11.91 29.75
N ALA A 191 -3.12 -11.98 28.43
CA ALA A 191 -4.15 -12.43 27.49
C ALA A 191 -4.48 -13.94 27.60
N ILE A 192 -3.73 -14.69 28.43
CA ILE A 192 -3.88 -16.12 28.69
C ILE A 192 -4.39 -16.37 30.13
N SER A 193 -4.86 -15.33 30.84
CA SER A 193 -5.62 -15.55 32.08
C SER A 193 -7.08 -15.90 31.74
N PRO A 194 -7.61 -17.08 32.14
CA PRO A 194 -8.94 -17.57 31.75
C PRO A 194 -10.10 -16.88 32.51
N GLY A 195 -10.00 -15.57 32.76
CA GLY A 195 -10.93 -14.81 33.60
C GLY A 195 -11.39 -13.44 33.07
N VAL A 196 -10.83 -12.93 31.96
CA VAL A 196 -11.29 -11.66 31.34
C VAL A 196 -11.89 -11.95 29.96
N THR A 197 -12.99 -12.69 29.96
CA THR A 197 -13.81 -12.89 28.77
C THR A 197 -14.64 -11.63 28.48
N LYS A 198 -14.62 -11.16 27.23
CA LYS A 198 -15.59 -10.22 26.58
C LYS A 198 -15.31 -8.70 26.57
N ARG A 199 -14.09 -8.21 26.36
CA ARG A 199 -13.94 -6.90 25.70
C ARG A 199 -13.25 -7.11 24.37
N GLY A 200 -13.97 -6.87 23.28
CA GLY A 200 -13.39 -6.85 21.93
C GLY A 200 -12.34 -5.74 21.79
N CYS A 201 -11.66 -5.68 20.64
CA CYS A 201 -10.67 -4.64 20.40
C CYS A 201 -11.29 -3.23 20.39
N SER A 202 -10.55 -2.21 20.85
CA SER A 202 -11.01 -0.82 20.91
C SER A 202 -10.92 -0.07 19.57
N CYS A 203 -10.36 -0.67 18.53
CA CYS A 203 -10.13 -0.03 17.22
C CYS A 203 -11.40 0.60 16.63
N SER A 204 -12.56 -0.01 16.84
CA SER A 204 -13.84 0.51 16.33
C SER A 204 -14.18 1.88 16.92
N HIS A 205 -13.88 2.14 18.19
CA HIS A 205 -14.15 3.44 18.82
C HIS A 205 -13.39 4.58 18.13
N PHE A 206 -12.19 4.30 17.64
CA PHE A 206 -11.31 5.28 17.01
C PHE A 206 -11.46 5.33 15.49
N GLN A 207 -12.41 4.60 14.90
CA GLN A 207 -12.69 4.65 13.47
C GLN A 207 -13.31 5.99 13.06
N LEU A 208 -12.98 6.45 11.86
CA LEU A 208 -13.52 7.69 11.29
C LEU A 208 -15.05 7.70 11.25
N SER A 209 -15.71 6.56 11.03
CA SER A 209 -17.17 6.46 11.07
C SER A 209 -17.80 6.87 12.39
N ASN A 210 -17.03 6.72 13.48
CA ASN A 210 -17.49 6.92 14.84
C ASN A 210 -17.00 8.26 15.40
N THR A 211 -15.77 8.70 15.08
CA THR A 211 -15.27 10.00 15.54
C THR A 211 -15.74 11.18 14.69
N SER A 212 -16.18 10.95 13.45
CA SER A 212 -16.61 12.01 12.55
C SER A 212 -17.82 11.58 11.69
N PRO A 213 -19.06 11.73 12.20
CA PRO A 213 -20.25 11.29 11.50
C PRO A 213 -20.45 11.92 10.11
N SER A 214 -19.98 13.15 9.91
CA SER A 214 -20.01 13.87 8.63
C SER A 214 -19.17 13.17 7.54
N SER A 215 -18.15 12.39 7.94
CA SER A 215 -17.31 11.61 7.02
C SER A 215 -18.10 10.56 6.23
N LYS A 216 -19.27 10.12 6.71
CA LYS A 216 -20.16 9.23 5.92
C LYS A 216 -20.63 9.86 4.61
N LYS A 217 -20.71 11.19 4.54
CA LYS A 217 -21.10 11.91 3.31
C LYS A 217 -19.88 12.32 2.48
N ILE A 218 -18.82 12.70 3.16
CA ILE A 218 -17.66 13.37 2.55
C ILE A 218 -16.63 12.33 2.08
N THR A 219 -16.43 11.27 2.86
CA THR A 219 -15.44 10.20 2.66
C THR A 219 -16.04 8.84 3.05
N PRO A 220 -17.15 8.41 2.41
CA PRO A 220 -17.89 7.17 2.75
C PRO A 220 -17.03 5.89 2.71
N PHE A 221 -15.86 5.98 2.08
CA PHE A 221 -14.95 4.87 1.85
C PHE A 221 -13.74 4.86 2.79
N TRP A 222 -13.64 5.86 3.67
CA TRP A 222 -12.58 6.01 4.67
C TRP A 222 -13.09 5.69 6.08
N LEU A 223 -14.25 5.06 6.18
CA LEU A 223 -14.91 4.84 7.46
C LEU A 223 -14.13 3.94 8.42
N ALA A 224 -13.32 3.01 7.88
CA ALA A 224 -12.47 2.12 8.66
C ALA A 224 -11.07 2.68 8.98
N CYS A 225 -10.78 3.93 8.61
CA CYS A 225 -9.53 4.63 8.95
C CYS A 225 -9.51 5.03 10.42
N PRO A 226 -8.33 5.37 10.97
CA PRO A 226 -8.31 6.16 12.18
C PRO A 226 -9.02 7.49 11.94
N GLY A 227 -9.82 7.87 12.92
CA GLY A 227 -10.60 9.09 12.92
C GLY A 227 -9.76 10.36 13.05
N TRP A 228 -10.45 11.49 13.08
CA TRP A 228 -9.89 12.76 13.54
C TRP A 228 -10.51 13.06 14.91
N SER A 229 -9.72 13.47 15.90
CA SER A 229 -10.26 13.89 17.19
C SER A 229 -10.91 15.27 17.08
N GLU A 230 -12.06 15.46 17.72
CA GLU A 230 -12.71 16.77 17.83
C GLU A 230 -11.94 17.72 18.74
N GLU A 231 -11.10 17.19 19.62
CA GLU A 231 -10.25 17.97 20.54
C GLU A 231 -9.01 18.54 19.83
N TRP A 232 -8.68 18.04 18.64
CA TRP A 232 -7.51 18.49 17.91
C TRP A 232 -7.74 19.86 17.28
N GLY A 233 -6.85 20.80 17.60
CA GLY A 233 -6.72 22.04 16.84
C GLY A 233 -6.16 21.80 15.43
N VAL A 234 -6.06 22.88 14.66
CA VAL A 234 -5.49 22.85 13.29
C VAL A 234 -4.07 22.27 13.29
N ILE A 235 -3.24 22.64 14.26
CA ILE A 235 -1.84 22.20 14.34
C ILE A 235 -1.76 20.68 14.51
N GLU A 236 -2.46 20.10 15.48
CA GLU A 236 -2.43 18.65 15.71
C GLU A 236 -3.07 17.88 14.54
N THR A 237 -4.13 18.44 13.94
CA THR A 237 -4.71 17.87 12.71
C THR A 237 -3.68 17.82 11.58
N ARG A 238 -2.90 18.89 11.38
CA ARG A 238 -1.81 18.93 10.38
C ARG A 238 -0.66 17.99 10.74
N ARG A 239 -0.35 17.82 12.03
CA ARG A 239 0.65 16.86 12.50
C ARG A 239 0.21 15.42 12.17
N GLU A 240 -1.05 15.07 12.41
CA GLU A 240 -1.61 13.79 12.02
C GLU A 240 -1.64 13.59 10.49
N GLU A 241 -1.94 14.61 9.69
CA GLU A 241 -1.79 14.54 8.22
C GLU A 241 -0.36 14.15 7.80
N GLN A 242 0.66 14.71 8.46
CA GLN A 242 2.07 14.39 8.20
C GLN A 242 2.41 12.95 8.62
N ARG A 243 1.93 12.48 9.77
CA ARG A 243 2.08 11.06 10.18
C ARG A 243 1.49 10.14 9.12
N ARG A 244 0.27 10.41 8.67
CA ARG A 244 -0.39 9.62 7.61
C ARG A 244 0.36 9.68 6.29
N LEU A 245 0.92 10.82 5.91
CA LEU A 245 1.77 10.97 4.72
C LEU A 245 2.99 10.04 4.77
N ILE A 246 3.66 9.94 5.90
CA ILE A 246 4.84 9.07 6.09
C ILE A 246 4.46 7.60 5.93
N TRP A 247 3.44 7.14 6.66
CA TRP A 247 3.00 5.73 6.60
C TRP A 247 2.43 5.36 5.22
N ASN A 248 1.80 6.30 4.52
CA ASN A 248 1.39 6.11 3.13
C ASN A 248 2.56 6.05 2.17
N THR A 249 3.60 6.86 2.39
CA THR A 249 4.83 6.80 1.61
C THR A 249 5.48 5.42 1.77
N LEU A 250 5.55 4.88 2.98
CA LEU A 250 6.05 3.52 3.23
C LEU A 250 5.22 2.46 2.50
N THR A 251 3.89 2.60 2.48
CA THR A 251 2.98 1.70 1.76
C THR A 251 3.22 1.73 0.25
N VAL A 252 3.35 2.93 -0.32
CA VAL A 252 3.67 3.11 -1.75
C VAL A 252 5.04 2.52 -2.05
N ALA A 253 6.08 2.89 -1.29
CA ALA A 253 7.44 2.39 -1.44
C ALA A 253 7.49 0.86 -1.41
N SER A 254 6.81 0.23 -0.44
CA SER A 254 6.70 -1.23 -0.33
C SER A 254 6.09 -1.84 -1.60
N GLY A 255 5.04 -1.21 -2.14
CA GLY A 255 4.44 -1.63 -3.39
C GLY A 255 5.37 -1.51 -4.61
N HIS A 256 6.20 -0.47 -4.67
CA HIS A 256 7.23 -0.34 -5.72
C HIS A 256 8.32 -1.40 -5.58
N LEU A 257 8.78 -1.69 -4.35
CA LEU A 257 9.73 -2.76 -4.07
C LEU A 257 9.18 -4.13 -4.49
N SER A 258 7.89 -4.38 -4.28
CA SER A 258 7.26 -5.62 -4.72
C SER A 258 7.17 -5.73 -6.25
N HIS A 259 7.12 -4.61 -6.99
CA HIS A 259 6.81 -4.61 -8.42
C HIS A 259 8.03 -4.41 -9.35
N TYR A 260 8.94 -3.49 -9.00
CA TYR A 260 9.97 -2.98 -9.89
C TYR A 260 11.38 -3.42 -9.49
N ASP A 261 12.04 -4.21 -10.32
CA ASP A 261 13.40 -4.68 -10.07
C ASP A 261 14.43 -3.54 -10.02
N SER A 262 14.22 -2.45 -10.77
CA SER A 262 15.12 -1.30 -10.66
C SER A 262 15.04 -0.64 -9.29
N VAL A 263 13.84 -0.51 -8.72
CA VAL A 263 13.63 0.04 -7.38
C VAL A 263 14.22 -0.89 -6.33
N ARG A 264 14.08 -2.21 -6.51
CA ARG A 264 14.73 -3.22 -5.65
C ARG A 264 16.24 -3.01 -5.57
N ARG A 265 16.91 -2.89 -6.73
CA ARG A 265 18.36 -2.68 -6.83
C ARG A 265 18.81 -1.37 -6.18
N THR A 266 17.98 -0.33 -6.25
CA THR A 266 18.32 1.00 -5.70
C THR A 266 17.72 1.27 -4.32
N SER A 267 17.03 0.31 -3.72
CA SER A 267 16.28 0.44 -2.45
C SER A 267 17.12 0.93 -1.28
N ARG A 268 18.43 0.61 -1.25
CA ARG A 268 19.40 1.09 -0.24
C ARG A 268 19.39 2.62 -0.11
N ASN A 269 19.01 3.31 -1.18
CA ASN A 269 18.99 4.76 -1.28
C ASN A 269 17.68 5.39 -0.80
N LEU A 270 16.66 4.60 -0.45
CA LEU A 270 15.37 5.10 0.03
C LEU A 270 15.35 5.15 1.57
N GLY A 271 15.32 6.35 2.14
CA GLY A 271 15.29 6.55 3.58
C GLY A 271 14.03 5.98 4.24
N ILE A 272 12.87 6.07 3.58
CA ILE A 272 11.60 5.53 4.06
C ILE A 272 11.61 4.01 4.24
N THR A 273 12.53 3.29 3.59
CA THR A 273 12.60 1.82 3.70
C THR A 273 13.33 1.35 4.95
N LYS A 274 14.04 2.26 5.64
CA LYS A 274 14.90 1.97 6.80
C LYS A 274 14.12 2.17 8.10
N PRO A 275 13.76 1.10 8.84
CA PRO A 275 12.89 1.25 10.01
C PRO A 275 13.45 2.14 11.12
N TRP A 276 14.77 2.16 11.31
CA TRP A 276 15.44 2.99 12.31
C TRP A 276 15.38 4.49 12.05
N ASN A 277 14.92 4.92 10.88
CA ASN A 277 14.68 6.34 10.63
C ASN A 277 13.35 6.81 11.24
N PHE A 278 12.44 5.91 11.63
CA PHE A 278 11.11 6.28 12.10
C PHE A 278 11.13 6.61 13.60
N LYS A 279 10.82 7.86 13.93
CA LYS A 279 10.46 8.35 15.26
C LYS A 279 9.13 9.12 15.15
N VAL A 280 8.10 8.36 14.79
CA VAL A 280 6.76 8.87 14.48
C VAL A 280 5.73 7.92 15.07
N PHE A 281 4.64 8.47 15.61
CA PHE A 281 3.50 7.68 16.03
C PHE A 281 2.88 6.89 14.88
N PHE A 282 2.38 5.70 15.17
CA PHE A 282 1.61 4.91 14.21
C PHE A 282 0.31 5.62 13.82
N PRO A 283 -0.31 5.29 12.66
CA PRO A 283 -1.55 5.94 12.24
C PRO A 283 -2.64 5.84 13.31
N GLY A 284 -3.18 6.98 13.74
CA GLY A 284 -4.21 7.02 14.77
C GLY A 284 -3.75 6.78 16.20
N GLU A 285 -2.45 6.58 16.47
CA GLU A 285 -1.94 6.39 17.84
C GLU A 285 -2.23 7.62 18.72
N GLY A 286 -2.20 8.83 18.16
CA GLY A 286 -2.59 10.06 18.87
C GLY A 286 -4.05 10.11 19.32
N LEU A 287 -4.94 9.24 18.81
CA LEU A 287 -6.34 9.17 19.24
C LEU A 287 -6.53 8.49 20.60
N PHE A 288 -5.53 7.73 21.07
CA PHE A 288 -5.63 6.94 22.30
C PHE A 288 -5.34 7.77 23.57
N GLY A 289 -5.13 9.08 23.46
CA GLY A 289 -5.00 10.00 24.59
C GLY A 289 -3.62 10.03 25.27
N THR A 290 -3.50 10.91 26.26
CA THR A 290 -2.27 11.12 27.06
C THR A 290 -1.89 9.93 27.92
N PRO A 291 -0.63 9.84 28.33
CA PRO A 291 0.07 8.56 28.40
C PRO A 291 0.13 7.92 29.78
N GLN A 292 -0.65 8.43 30.72
CA GLN A 292 -0.63 7.99 32.12
C GLN A 292 -1.44 6.70 32.33
N MET A 293 -2.07 6.17 31.28
CA MET A 293 -2.86 4.94 31.33
C MET A 293 -2.22 3.82 30.51
N GLN A 294 -2.56 2.58 30.87
CA GLN A 294 -2.24 1.33 30.16
C GLN A 294 -2.65 1.33 28.66
N ASP A 295 -3.33 2.38 28.19
CA ASP A 295 -3.86 2.59 26.84
C ASP A 295 -2.79 2.92 25.78
N GLY A 296 -1.61 3.43 26.16
CA GLY A 296 -0.53 3.71 25.20
C GLY A 296 -0.02 2.45 24.48
N LEU A 297 -0.06 1.30 25.14
CA LEU A 297 0.28 0.02 24.52
C LEU A 297 -0.86 -0.52 23.65
N ALA A 298 -2.12 -0.22 23.99
CA ALA A 298 -3.27 -0.56 23.17
C ALA A 298 -3.22 0.14 21.80
N ALA A 299 -2.74 1.39 21.75
CA ALA A 299 -2.55 2.15 20.52
C ALA A 299 -1.59 1.46 19.53
N LYS A 300 -0.44 0.98 20.04
CA LYS A 300 0.59 0.25 19.26
C LYS A 300 0.14 -1.13 18.81
N HIS A 301 -0.95 -1.63 19.37
CA HIS A 301 -1.58 -2.91 19.05
C HIS A 301 -2.85 -2.74 18.21
N SER A 302 -3.22 -1.51 17.86
CA SER A 302 -4.32 -1.24 16.94
C SER A 302 -4.06 -1.87 15.57
N ILE A 303 -5.14 -2.15 14.83
CA ILE A 303 -5.04 -2.75 13.48
C ILE A 303 -4.15 -1.91 12.54
N TRP A 304 -4.22 -0.58 12.64
CA TRP A 304 -3.44 0.33 11.82
C TRP A 304 -1.95 0.28 12.19
N ALA A 305 -1.62 0.25 13.49
CA ALA A 305 -0.25 0.08 13.95
C ALA A 305 0.35 -1.27 13.53
N LEU A 306 -0.42 -2.37 13.62
CA LEU A 306 0.01 -3.70 13.18
C LEU A 306 0.30 -3.74 11.67
N TYR A 307 -0.47 -3.00 10.86
CA TYR A 307 -0.20 -2.89 9.43
C TYR A 307 1.08 -2.11 9.14
N SER A 308 1.26 -0.95 9.78
CA SER A 308 2.49 -0.17 9.68
C SER A 308 3.72 -0.98 10.10
N ARG A 309 3.63 -1.74 11.20
CA ARG A 309 4.69 -2.66 11.64
C ARG A 309 4.97 -3.77 10.62
N SER A 310 3.93 -4.30 9.97
CA SER A 310 4.10 -5.30 8.90
C SER A 310 4.89 -4.72 7.72
N TYR A 311 4.64 -3.46 7.35
CA TYR A 311 5.42 -2.78 6.32
C TYR A 311 6.86 -2.51 6.73
N LEU A 312 7.09 -2.02 7.96
CA LEU A 312 8.44 -1.80 8.48
C LEU A 312 9.24 -3.10 8.49
N LEU A 313 8.60 -4.20 8.90
CA LEU A 313 9.22 -5.52 8.88
C LEU A 313 9.56 -5.91 7.44
N TYR A 314 8.61 -5.79 6.50
CA TYR A 314 8.85 -6.08 5.09
C TYR A 314 10.01 -5.27 4.50
N THR A 315 10.03 -3.95 4.69
CA THR A 315 11.09 -3.10 4.12
C THR A 315 12.42 -3.27 4.85
N GLY A 316 12.42 -3.46 6.18
CA GLY A 316 13.64 -3.74 6.94
C GLY A 316 14.32 -5.03 6.49
N CYS A 317 13.53 -6.08 6.22
CA CYS A 317 14.05 -7.32 5.67
C CYS A 317 14.58 -7.14 4.24
N PHE A 318 13.91 -6.32 3.45
CA PHE A 318 14.38 -5.96 2.12
C PHE A 318 15.74 -5.27 2.17
N SER A 319 15.90 -4.28 3.07
CA SER A 319 17.13 -3.51 3.27
C SER A 319 18.28 -4.41 3.74
N VAL A 320 18.08 -5.19 4.80
CA VAL A 320 19.13 -6.08 5.36
C VAL A 320 19.55 -7.14 4.34
N HIS A 321 18.59 -7.71 3.62
CA HIS A 321 18.88 -8.72 2.61
C HIS A 321 19.76 -8.20 1.47
N HIS A 322 19.44 -6.99 0.99
CA HIS A 322 20.22 -6.37 -0.07
C HIS A 322 21.46 -5.67 0.44
N ASP A 323 21.75 -5.61 1.73
CA ASP A 323 22.96 -4.97 2.25
C ASP A 323 24.15 -5.95 2.21
N GLU A 324 25.14 -5.67 1.37
CA GLU A 324 26.37 -6.47 1.25
C GLU A 324 27.34 -6.24 2.41
N SER A 325 27.15 -5.17 3.20
CA SER A 325 28.00 -4.89 4.37
C SER A 325 27.65 -5.77 5.58
N ILE A 326 26.44 -6.33 5.62
CA ILE A 326 25.96 -7.19 6.69
C ILE A 326 26.42 -8.63 6.42
N SER A 327 27.01 -9.27 7.43
CA SER A 327 27.47 -10.65 7.31
C SER A 327 26.29 -11.61 7.09
N GLU A 328 26.54 -12.73 6.41
CA GLU A 328 25.51 -13.77 6.22
C GLU A 328 25.03 -14.37 7.56
N TYR A 329 25.87 -14.36 8.58
CA TYR A 329 25.50 -14.76 9.94
C TYR A 329 24.52 -13.77 10.59
N ASP A 330 24.73 -12.46 10.41
CA ASP A 330 23.85 -11.44 10.99
C ASP A 330 22.52 -11.35 10.24
N LYS A 331 22.54 -11.51 8.90
CA LYS A 331 21.33 -11.75 8.11
C LYS A 331 20.60 -12.99 8.62
N GLY A 332 21.37 -14.03 8.97
CA GLY A 332 21.04 -15.19 9.80
C GLY A 332 20.05 -14.86 10.91
N GLN A 333 20.59 -14.19 11.91
CA GLN A 333 19.90 -13.82 13.13
C GLN A 333 18.72 -12.90 12.87
N PHE A 334 18.89 -11.91 11.99
CA PHE A 334 17.84 -10.98 11.63
C PHE A 334 16.61 -11.71 11.07
N ALA A 335 16.80 -12.68 10.16
CA ALA A 335 15.69 -13.43 9.57
C ALA A 335 14.93 -14.25 10.61
N VAL A 336 15.61 -14.87 11.58
CA VAL A 336 14.97 -15.61 12.68
C VAL A 336 14.13 -14.67 13.53
N GLN A 337 14.70 -13.54 13.94
CA GLN A 337 13.99 -12.56 14.76
C GLN A 337 12.79 -11.95 14.01
N ALA A 338 12.94 -11.71 12.72
CA ALA A 338 11.88 -11.16 11.89
C ALA A 338 10.76 -12.19 11.67
N TRP A 339 11.09 -13.48 11.60
CA TRP A 339 10.09 -14.55 11.61
C TRP A 339 9.27 -14.57 12.92
N LEU A 340 9.94 -14.50 14.07
CA LEU A 340 9.28 -14.46 15.37
C LEU A 340 8.39 -13.22 15.53
N GLU A 341 8.85 -12.06 15.05
CA GLU A 341 8.03 -10.84 15.02
C GLU A 341 6.82 -11.00 14.10
N CYS A 342 6.95 -11.66 12.95
CA CYS A 342 5.82 -11.98 12.10
C CYS A 342 4.75 -12.81 12.79
N GLU A 343 5.16 -13.89 13.48
CA GLU A 343 4.23 -14.73 14.24
C GLU A 343 3.58 -13.95 15.40
N ARG A 344 4.32 -13.04 16.03
CA ARG A 344 3.80 -12.13 17.06
C ARG A 344 2.72 -11.20 16.48
N ILE A 345 2.99 -10.53 15.36
CA ILE A 345 2.03 -9.64 14.69
C ILE A 345 0.80 -10.44 14.24
N GLU A 346 0.99 -11.63 13.64
CA GLU A 346 -0.12 -12.48 13.22
C GLU A 346 -1.00 -12.93 14.39
N LYS A 347 -0.38 -13.33 15.51
CA LYS A 347 -1.10 -13.66 16.75
C LYS A 347 -1.90 -12.46 17.25
N MET A 348 -1.33 -11.25 17.22
CA MET A 348 -2.02 -10.03 17.62
C MET A 348 -3.18 -9.69 16.69
N LEU A 349 -3.02 -9.82 15.37
CA LEU A 349 -4.11 -9.67 14.40
C LEU A 349 -5.26 -10.62 14.70
N ASN A 350 -4.97 -11.88 15.06
CA ASN A 350 -5.99 -12.86 15.46
C ASN A 350 -6.76 -12.51 16.74
N THR A 351 -6.26 -11.58 17.57
CA THR A 351 -6.99 -11.11 18.77
C THR A 351 -8.01 -10.00 18.46
N HIS A 352 -7.95 -9.39 17.28
CA HIS A 352 -8.88 -8.33 16.90
C HIS A 352 -10.25 -8.91 16.52
N THR A 353 -11.30 -8.25 16.97
CA THR A 353 -12.70 -8.63 16.73
C THR A 353 -13.46 -7.60 15.89
N CYS A 354 -12.77 -6.60 15.33
CA CYS A 354 -13.35 -5.55 14.50
C CYS A 354 -13.36 -5.92 13.01
N ASP A 355 -14.33 -5.41 12.28
CA ASP A 355 -14.43 -5.57 10.81
C ASP A 355 -13.48 -4.63 10.01
N ILE A 356 -12.48 -4.02 10.67
CA ILE A 356 -11.49 -3.19 9.95
C ILE A 356 -10.65 -4.05 9.02
N GLU A 357 -10.30 -5.27 9.45
CA GLU A 357 -9.46 -6.15 8.67
C GLU A 357 -10.15 -6.56 7.36
N SER A 358 -11.44 -6.91 7.42
CA SER A 358 -12.24 -7.22 6.24
C SER A 358 -12.44 -5.99 5.34
N ALA A 359 -12.69 -4.80 5.91
CA ALA A 359 -12.74 -3.54 5.17
C ALA A 359 -11.42 -3.18 4.47
N SER A 360 -10.30 -3.71 4.97
CA SER A 360 -8.97 -3.57 4.38
C SER A 360 -8.52 -4.75 3.49
N LEU A 361 -9.41 -5.72 3.24
CA LEU A 361 -9.12 -6.96 2.51
C LEU A 361 -7.92 -7.74 3.05
N TYR A 362 -7.74 -7.75 4.38
CA TYR A 362 -6.69 -8.51 5.05
C TYR A 362 -5.27 -8.15 4.57
N PHE A 363 -5.05 -6.91 4.13
CA PHE A 363 -3.80 -6.53 3.46
C PHE A 363 -2.56 -6.63 4.37
N GLY A 364 -2.69 -6.36 5.68
CA GLY A 364 -1.59 -6.58 6.62
C GLY A 364 -1.10 -8.02 6.61
N ARG A 365 -2.02 -9.00 6.58
CA ARG A 365 -1.67 -10.43 6.44
C ARG A 365 -1.03 -10.74 5.09
N GLN A 366 -1.45 -10.04 4.03
CA GLN A 366 -0.80 -10.17 2.73
C GLN A 366 0.68 -9.78 2.82
N ILE A 367 1.01 -8.66 3.46
CA ILE A 367 2.39 -8.19 3.62
C ILE A 367 3.23 -9.13 4.50
N LEU A 368 2.67 -9.62 5.62
CA LEU A 368 3.34 -10.62 6.46
C LEU A 368 3.68 -11.90 5.69
N PHE A 369 2.80 -12.32 4.76
CA PHE A 369 3.08 -13.46 3.90
C PHE A 369 4.06 -13.14 2.74
N GLU A 370 3.99 -11.94 2.16
CA GLU A 370 4.99 -11.45 1.19
C GLU A 370 6.40 -11.52 1.80
N TYR A 371 6.53 -11.12 3.06
CA TYR A 371 7.75 -11.23 3.86
C TYR A 371 8.24 -12.69 4.02
N ALA A 372 7.37 -13.62 4.45
CA ALA A 372 7.73 -15.04 4.64
C ALA A 372 8.33 -15.69 3.38
N ARG A 373 8.03 -15.11 2.21
CA ARG A 373 8.47 -15.59 0.91
C ARG A 373 9.68 -14.86 0.34
N TYR A 374 9.85 -13.56 0.59
CA TYR A 374 11.00 -12.82 0.06
C TYR A 374 12.33 -13.43 0.51
N ASN A 375 12.41 -13.83 1.79
CA ASN A 375 13.51 -14.61 2.35
C ASN A 375 13.78 -15.94 1.61
N SER A 376 12.79 -16.47 0.90
CA SER A 376 12.94 -17.70 0.15
C SER A 376 13.45 -17.50 -1.27
N SER A 377 13.21 -16.33 -1.91
CA SER A 377 13.33 -16.15 -3.37
C SER A 377 14.67 -15.60 -3.90
N THR A 378 15.62 -15.21 -3.06
CA THR A 378 16.88 -14.60 -3.55
C THR A 378 18.01 -15.60 -3.78
N SER A 379 17.95 -16.29 -4.91
CA SER A 379 19.10 -16.99 -5.53
C SER A 379 18.87 -17.08 -7.03
N ARG A 380 18.60 -15.94 -7.67
CA ARG A 380 18.26 -15.93 -9.09
C ARG A 380 18.74 -14.71 -9.87
N LEU A 381 19.89 -14.17 -9.48
CA LEU A 381 20.57 -13.14 -10.27
C LEU A 381 22.07 -13.44 -10.46
N ILE A 382 22.44 -14.68 -10.82
CA ILE A 382 23.69 -14.94 -11.55
C ILE A 382 23.46 -16.14 -12.51
N THR A 383 23.85 -15.93 -13.77
CA THR A 383 24.03 -16.83 -14.93
C THR A 383 22.84 -17.32 -15.78
N ASN A 384 23.00 -17.08 -17.09
CA ASN A 384 22.25 -17.59 -18.23
C ASN A 384 22.34 -19.13 -18.35
N ASP A 385 21.35 -19.71 -19.04
CA ASP A 385 21.17 -21.11 -19.45
C ASP A 385 20.56 -22.12 -18.44
N SER A 386 19.39 -22.65 -18.85
CA SER A 386 18.71 -23.88 -18.38
C SER A 386 17.71 -23.78 -17.21
N PRO A 387 16.54 -24.47 -17.27
CA PRO A 387 15.38 -24.22 -16.42
C PRO A 387 15.40 -25.06 -15.13
N LEU A 388 14.66 -24.60 -14.12
CA LEU A 388 14.50 -25.21 -12.79
C LEU A 388 15.74 -25.24 -11.89
N ARG A 389 15.91 -24.17 -11.12
CA ARG A 389 16.17 -24.27 -9.68
C ARG A 389 15.59 -23.03 -9.03
N SER A 390 14.50 -23.25 -8.29
CA SER A 390 13.69 -22.19 -7.70
C SER A 390 14.13 -21.99 -6.26
N THR A 391 14.56 -20.78 -5.97
CA THR A 391 14.90 -20.35 -4.63
C THR A 391 13.61 -20.25 -3.86
N LYS A 392 13.38 -21.30 -3.09
CA LYS A 392 12.96 -21.22 -1.70
C LYS A 392 14.16 -21.56 -0.77
N ASN A 393 15.37 -21.38 -1.30
CA ASN A 393 16.56 -22.19 -1.01
C ASN A 393 17.73 -21.50 -0.29
N LEU A 394 17.63 -20.25 0.15
CA LEU A 394 18.72 -19.63 0.93
C LEU A 394 18.39 -19.34 2.39
N VAL A 395 17.13 -19.04 2.75
CA VAL A 395 16.70 -18.98 4.17
C VAL A 395 16.29 -20.36 4.73
N SER A 396 16.52 -21.44 3.97
CA SER A 396 16.34 -22.82 4.46
C SER A 396 17.64 -23.62 4.44
N SER A 397 18.47 -23.61 3.39
CA SER A 397 19.66 -24.48 3.37
C SER A 397 20.78 -24.04 4.31
N GLN A 398 21.02 -22.73 4.50
CA GLN A 398 22.02 -22.23 5.46
C GLN A 398 21.43 -21.91 6.85
N TYR A 399 20.11 -21.75 6.95
CA TYR A 399 19.38 -21.29 8.14
C TYR A 399 18.57 -22.40 8.84
N SER A 400 18.34 -23.55 8.20
CA SER A 400 17.70 -24.74 8.82
C SER A 400 18.51 -25.34 9.97
N ARG A 401 19.78 -24.92 10.16
CA ARG A 401 20.58 -25.28 11.34
C ARG A 401 20.11 -24.58 12.62
N TYR A 402 19.41 -23.45 12.51
CA TYR A 402 19.14 -22.56 13.65
C TYR A 402 17.65 -22.30 13.90
N VAL A 403 16.74 -22.69 12.99
CA VAL A 403 15.28 -22.54 13.15
C VAL A 403 14.64 -23.92 13.29
N PRO A 404 14.02 -24.26 14.44
CA PRO A 404 13.33 -25.53 14.62
C PRO A 404 12.19 -25.68 13.59
N HIS A 405 12.21 -26.76 12.81
CA HIS A 405 11.16 -27.05 11.82
C HIS A 405 10.12 -28.02 12.39
N PRO A 406 8.81 -27.68 12.36
CA PRO A 406 7.76 -28.55 12.89
C PRO A 406 7.30 -29.67 11.95
N ASN A 407 7.69 -29.69 10.66
CA ASN A 407 7.21 -30.67 9.69
C ASN A 407 8.30 -31.64 9.23
N VAL A 408 7.96 -32.94 9.24
CA VAL A 408 8.75 -34.03 8.68
C VAL A 408 8.54 -34.05 7.15
N GLY A 409 9.36 -33.29 6.39
CA GLY A 409 9.23 -33.14 4.93
C GLY A 409 10.31 -32.24 4.30
N ASP A 410 10.17 -31.89 3.01
CA ASP A 410 11.15 -31.07 2.26
C ASP A 410 11.43 -29.73 2.97
N PRO A 411 12.67 -29.51 3.48
CA PRO A 411 13.01 -28.34 4.30
C PRO A 411 12.89 -27.01 3.54
N ARG A 412 12.72 -27.04 2.21
CA ARG A 412 12.69 -25.83 1.37
C ARG A 412 11.30 -25.20 1.29
N PHE A 413 10.21 -25.92 1.57
CA PHE A 413 8.85 -25.42 1.32
C PHE A 413 7.93 -25.68 2.52
N HIS A 414 7.58 -24.62 3.27
CA HIS A 414 6.51 -24.70 4.28
C HIS A 414 5.14 -24.88 3.61
N ARG A 415 4.84 -26.13 3.27
CA ARG A 415 3.63 -26.50 2.54
C ARG A 415 2.37 -26.07 3.28
N ASP A 416 2.29 -26.34 4.57
CA ASP A 416 1.09 -26.07 5.35
C ASP A 416 0.79 -24.57 5.47
N LYS A 417 1.81 -23.74 5.70
CA LYS A 417 1.64 -22.27 5.69
C LYS A 417 1.27 -21.75 4.30
N ALA A 418 1.88 -22.28 3.23
CA ALA A 418 1.52 -21.91 1.86
C ALA A 418 0.08 -22.30 1.54
N MET A 419 -0.35 -23.49 1.98
CA MET A 419 -1.69 -24.02 1.78
C MET A 419 -2.72 -23.20 2.57
N SER A 420 -2.47 -22.96 3.86
CA SER A 420 -3.30 -22.10 4.71
C SER A 420 -3.45 -20.70 4.13
N TRP A 421 -2.37 -20.12 3.61
CA TRP A 421 -2.43 -18.81 2.97
C TRP A 421 -3.24 -18.84 1.68
N LEU A 422 -3.00 -19.81 0.79
CA LEU A 422 -3.78 -19.94 -0.46
C LEU A 422 -5.28 -20.11 -0.15
N SER A 423 -5.63 -20.91 0.86
CA SER A 423 -7.02 -21.06 1.32
C SER A 423 -7.61 -19.75 1.83
N HIS A 424 -6.85 -18.97 2.61
CA HIS A 424 -7.29 -17.63 3.03
C HIS A 424 -7.44 -16.67 1.83
N ARG A 425 -6.55 -16.75 0.84
CA ARG A 425 -6.61 -15.94 -0.39
C ARG A 425 -7.79 -16.29 -1.27
N THR A 426 -8.29 -17.52 -1.23
CA THR A 426 -9.54 -17.90 -1.90
C THR A 426 -10.68 -17.01 -1.47
N HIS A 427 -10.81 -16.70 -0.18
CA HIS A 427 -11.86 -15.80 0.29
C HIS A 427 -11.72 -14.38 -0.28
N VAL A 428 -10.50 -13.83 -0.31
CA VAL A 428 -10.23 -12.49 -0.86
C VAL A 428 -10.51 -12.45 -2.38
N VAL A 429 -10.04 -13.45 -3.12
CA VAL A 429 -10.30 -13.55 -4.57
C VAL A 429 -11.79 -13.72 -4.85
N GLN A 430 -12.48 -14.57 -4.07
CA GLN A 430 -13.93 -14.74 -4.16
C GLN A 430 -14.68 -13.44 -3.86
N GLN A 431 -14.21 -12.60 -2.94
CA GLN A 431 -14.79 -11.27 -2.75
C GLN A 431 -14.67 -10.44 -4.04
N PHE A 432 -13.49 -10.36 -4.66
CA PHE A 432 -13.32 -9.65 -5.94
C PHE A 432 -14.18 -10.24 -7.08
N VAL A 433 -14.29 -11.56 -7.15
CA VAL A 433 -15.08 -12.26 -8.18
C VAL A 433 -16.59 -12.09 -7.94
N ALA A 434 -17.08 -12.30 -6.72
CA ALA A 434 -18.47 -12.09 -6.34
C ALA A 434 -18.90 -10.65 -6.59
N LEU A 435 -18.01 -9.72 -6.28
CA LEU A 435 -18.16 -8.33 -6.65
C LEU A 435 -18.28 -8.19 -8.18
N SER A 436 -17.44 -8.86 -8.97
CA SER A 436 -17.44 -8.71 -10.44
C SER A 436 -18.70 -9.21 -11.14
N HIS A 437 -19.43 -10.15 -10.53
CA HIS A 437 -20.68 -10.71 -11.07
C HIS A 437 -21.94 -9.87 -10.77
N GLY A 438 -21.86 -8.88 -9.88
CA GLY A 438 -22.96 -7.95 -9.62
C GLY A 438 -23.07 -6.85 -10.68
N ALA A 439 -24.29 -6.52 -11.13
CA ALA A 439 -24.56 -5.51 -12.17
C ALA A 439 -23.99 -4.10 -11.88
N GLY A 440 -23.58 -3.80 -10.64
CA GLY A 440 -22.98 -2.53 -10.23
C GLY A 440 -21.45 -2.43 -10.36
N LEU A 441 -20.72 -3.50 -10.71
CA LEU A 441 -19.26 -3.53 -10.55
C LEU A 441 -18.43 -3.07 -11.75
N LYS A 442 -19.00 -3.02 -12.96
CA LYS A 442 -18.38 -2.29 -14.08
C LYS A 442 -17.96 -0.88 -13.61
N ASN A 443 -18.77 -0.25 -12.75
CA ASN A 443 -18.50 1.08 -12.18
C ASN A 443 -17.45 1.11 -11.05
N THR A 444 -17.10 -0.01 -10.41
CA THR A 444 -16.26 0.01 -9.19
C THR A 444 -14.81 -0.42 -9.42
N LEU A 445 -14.54 -1.40 -10.29
CA LEU A 445 -13.17 -1.64 -10.78
C LEU A 445 -12.79 -0.64 -11.88
N GLY A 446 -13.78 -0.16 -12.63
CA GLY A 446 -13.63 0.83 -13.70
C GLY A 446 -12.98 2.14 -13.30
N THR A 447 -12.84 2.41 -12.00
CA THR A 447 -12.22 3.61 -11.44
C THR A 447 -10.86 3.35 -10.78
N ARG A 448 -10.24 2.19 -11.02
CA ARG A 448 -9.04 1.75 -10.27
C ARG A 448 -7.86 1.32 -11.16
N PRO A 449 -7.26 2.24 -11.92
CA PRO A 449 -6.11 1.94 -12.78
C PRO A 449 -4.90 1.43 -12.00
N ILE A 450 -4.76 1.79 -10.71
CA ILE A 450 -3.67 1.33 -9.84
C ILE A 450 -3.70 -0.18 -9.53
N LEU A 451 -4.86 -0.82 -9.64
CA LEU A 451 -4.99 -2.25 -9.33
C LEU A 451 -4.46 -3.17 -10.42
N THR A 452 -4.29 -2.67 -11.64
CA THR A 452 -3.77 -3.44 -12.77
C THR A 452 -2.48 -4.16 -12.40
N LEU A 453 -1.50 -3.41 -11.88
CA LEU A 453 -0.20 -3.95 -11.48
C LEU A 453 -0.30 -4.85 -10.23
N TRP A 454 -1.22 -4.56 -9.31
CA TRP A 454 -1.45 -5.41 -8.14
C TRP A 454 -1.95 -6.80 -8.53
N PHE A 455 -2.90 -6.89 -9.48
CA PHE A 455 -3.37 -8.19 -9.98
C PHE A 455 -2.26 -8.97 -10.67
N HIS A 456 -1.40 -8.30 -11.45
CA HIS A 456 -0.22 -8.93 -12.06
C HIS A 456 0.70 -9.52 -10.99
N ASP A 457 0.92 -8.80 -9.89
CA ASP A 457 1.74 -9.31 -8.79
C ASP A 457 1.09 -10.48 -8.05
N GLN A 458 -0.24 -10.51 -7.92
CA GLN A 458 -0.95 -11.70 -7.40
C GLN A 458 -0.76 -12.91 -8.33
N LEU A 459 -0.97 -12.75 -9.65
CA LEU A 459 -0.78 -13.82 -10.63
C LEU A 459 0.64 -14.38 -10.59
N ALA A 460 1.64 -13.49 -10.64
CA ALA A 460 3.04 -13.87 -10.53
C ALA A 460 3.34 -14.60 -9.22
N ARG A 461 2.72 -14.18 -8.11
CA ARG A 461 2.86 -14.85 -6.81
C ARG A 461 2.31 -16.26 -6.84
N TYR A 462 1.06 -16.46 -7.23
CA TYR A 462 0.45 -17.79 -7.24
C TYR A 462 1.18 -18.75 -8.19
N LEU A 463 1.52 -18.32 -9.41
CA LEU A 463 2.31 -19.11 -10.37
C LEU A 463 3.65 -19.55 -9.80
N ASN A 464 4.32 -18.67 -9.07
CA ASN A 464 5.58 -19.00 -8.44
C ASN A 464 5.41 -19.92 -7.21
N ILE A 465 4.25 -19.94 -6.54
CA ILE A 465 3.99 -20.93 -5.46
C ILE A 465 3.78 -22.31 -6.08
N TRP A 466 2.96 -22.37 -7.14
CA TRP A 466 2.77 -23.59 -7.91
C TRP A 466 4.10 -24.11 -8.51
N GLY A 467 4.93 -23.23 -9.06
CA GLY A 467 6.23 -23.63 -9.62
C GLY A 467 7.25 -24.14 -8.58
N GLN A 468 6.96 -24.01 -7.28
CA GLN A 468 7.74 -24.61 -6.20
C GLN A 468 7.16 -25.95 -5.74
N ASP A 469 5.85 -26.10 -5.84
CA ASP A 469 5.14 -27.33 -5.51
C ASP A 469 3.93 -27.49 -6.48
N PRO A 470 4.13 -28.22 -7.60
CA PRO A 470 3.11 -28.38 -8.64
C PRO A 470 1.83 -29.08 -8.18
N THR A 471 1.82 -29.68 -6.99
CA THR A 471 0.62 -30.32 -6.41
C THR A 471 -0.35 -29.30 -5.79
N LEU A 472 0.05 -28.03 -5.64
CA LEU A 472 -0.80 -26.95 -5.13
C LEU A 472 -1.71 -26.37 -6.22
N HIS A 473 -2.64 -27.19 -6.72
CA HIS A 473 -3.58 -26.78 -7.77
C HIS A 473 -4.42 -25.56 -7.42
N ILE A 474 -4.70 -25.33 -6.13
CA ILE A 474 -5.37 -24.12 -5.63
C ILE A 474 -4.70 -22.82 -6.09
N ALA A 475 -3.37 -22.80 -6.28
CA ALA A 475 -2.67 -21.63 -6.79
C ALA A 475 -3.03 -21.33 -8.25
N LEU A 476 -3.21 -22.37 -9.08
CA LEU A 476 -3.67 -22.21 -10.46
C LEU A 476 -5.15 -21.82 -10.51
N ASP A 477 -5.98 -22.38 -9.64
CA ASP A 477 -7.40 -22.00 -9.53
C ASP A 477 -7.56 -20.51 -9.20
N LEU A 478 -6.74 -19.98 -8.28
CA LEU A 478 -6.73 -18.56 -7.95
C LEU A 478 -6.24 -17.70 -9.12
N CYS A 479 -5.24 -18.16 -9.88
CA CYS A 479 -4.81 -17.49 -11.10
C CYS A 479 -5.94 -17.38 -12.13
N LEU A 480 -6.62 -18.50 -12.41
CA LEU A 480 -7.72 -18.56 -13.36
C LEU A 480 -8.90 -17.67 -12.95
N GLN A 481 -9.17 -17.53 -11.65
CA GLN A 481 -10.20 -16.62 -11.13
C GLN A 481 -9.81 -15.13 -11.23
N LEU A 482 -8.53 -14.81 -11.06
CA LEU A 482 -8.05 -13.42 -11.13
C LEU A 482 -7.82 -12.91 -12.55
N LEU A 483 -7.53 -13.82 -13.49
CA LEU A 483 -7.16 -13.49 -14.86
C LEU A 483 -8.20 -12.58 -15.56
N PRO A 484 -9.52 -12.86 -15.50
CA PRO A 484 -10.53 -11.99 -16.13
C PRO A 484 -10.56 -10.56 -15.55
N LEU A 485 -10.23 -10.40 -14.26
CA LEU A 485 -10.20 -9.09 -13.60
C LEU A 485 -8.99 -8.26 -14.07
N ALA A 486 -7.84 -8.90 -14.24
CA ALA A 486 -6.65 -8.26 -14.80
C ALA A 486 -6.91 -7.84 -16.26
N GLU A 487 -7.48 -8.73 -17.06
CA GLU A 487 -7.84 -8.46 -18.47
C GLU A 487 -8.81 -7.30 -18.60
N TYR A 488 -9.86 -7.27 -17.76
CA TYR A 488 -10.83 -6.17 -17.70
C TYR A 488 -10.16 -4.81 -17.45
N LEU A 489 -9.21 -4.72 -16.50
CA LEU A 489 -8.52 -3.47 -16.20
C LEU A 489 -7.56 -3.02 -17.30
N ILE A 490 -6.86 -3.95 -17.96
CA ILE A 490 -5.98 -3.64 -19.10
C ILE A 490 -6.79 -3.10 -20.28
N ALA A 491 -7.98 -3.66 -20.50
CA ALA A 491 -8.87 -3.19 -21.56
C ALA A 491 -9.49 -1.82 -21.23
N LEU A 492 -9.77 -1.53 -19.96
CA LEU A 492 -10.27 -0.22 -19.54
C LEU A 492 -9.22 0.89 -19.55
N PHE A 493 -7.98 0.54 -19.17
CA PHE A 493 -6.85 1.47 -19.10
C PHE A 493 -5.71 0.96 -19.97
N PRO A 494 -5.76 1.18 -21.30
CA PRO A 494 -4.72 0.73 -22.20
C PRO A 494 -3.36 1.35 -21.87
N SER A 495 -2.36 0.49 -21.72
CA SER A 495 -0.95 0.86 -21.54
C SER A 495 -0.07 -0.29 -21.99
N ASP A 496 1.01 0.01 -22.71
CA ASP A 496 1.86 -1.01 -23.33
C ASP A 496 2.61 -1.85 -22.28
N TYR A 497 3.15 -1.22 -21.25
CA TYR A 497 3.95 -1.91 -20.23
C TYR A 497 3.13 -2.95 -19.44
N PRO A 498 1.96 -2.61 -18.85
CA PRO A 498 1.12 -3.60 -18.19
C PRO A 498 0.62 -4.71 -19.14
N ARG A 499 0.33 -4.39 -20.41
CA ARG A 499 -0.11 -5.38 -21.40
C ARG A 499 0.96 -6.43 -21.68
N GLN A 500 2.20 -6.02 -21.96
CA GLN A 500 3.32 -6.94 -22.19
C GLN A 500 3.55 -7.85 -20.99
N ARG A 501 3.48 -7.30 -19.77
CA ARG A 501 3.62 -8.09 -18.53
C ARG A 501 2.48 -9.09 -18.36
N TYR A 502 1.25 -8.69 -18.67
CA TYR A 502 0.09 -9.57 -18.63
C TYR A 502 0.23 -10.74 -19.59
N GLU A 503 0.62 -10.49 -20.84
CA GLU A 503 0.84 -11.53 -21.85
C GLU A 503 1.88 -12.56 -21.38
N ALA A 504 2.99 -12.10 -20.79
CA ALA A 504 4.00 -12.99 -20.23
C ALA A 504 3.47 -13.84 -19.05
N LEU A 505 2.61 -13.27 -18.20
CA LEU A 505 1.99 -13.99 -17.10
C LEU A 505 0.90 -14.97 -17.57
N HIS A 506 0.13 -14.58 -18.58
CA HIS A 506 -0.89 -15.42 -19.22
C HIS A 506 -0.24 -16.65 -19.85
N GLN A 507 0.83 -16.47 -20.64
CA GLN A 507 1.55 -17.60 -21.24
C GLN A 507 2.09 -18.56 -20.17
N ARG A 508 2.70 -18.03 -19.10
CA ARG A 508 3.19 -18.86 -17.98
C ARG A 508 2.07 -19.65 -17.29
N LEU A 509 0.86 -19.08 -17.22
CA LEU A 509 -0.31 -19.78 -16.67
C LEU A 509 -0.81 -20.86 -17.62
N VAL A 510 -0.85 -20.60 -18.93
CA VAL A 510 -1.18 -21.62 -19.95
C VAL A 510 -0.25 -22.82 -19.82
N ASP A 511 1.06 -22.59 -19.79
CA ASP A 511 2.06 -23.65 -19.66
C ASP A 511 1.87 -24.45 -18.35
N ALA A 512 1.63 -23.75 -17.24
CA ALA A 512 1.39 -24.38 -15.94
C ALA A 512 0.11 -25.22 -15.89
N CYS A 513 -0.97 -24.76 -16.53
CA CYS A 513 -2.22 -25.49 -16.67
C CYS A 513 -2.02 -26.76 -17.50
N ILE A 514 -1.34 -26.67 -18.65
CA ILE A 514 -1.02 -27.82 -19.52
C ILE A 514 -0.22 -28.88 -18.74
N LEU A 515 0.83 -28.46 -18.02
CA LEU A 515 1.65 -29.36 -17.21
C LEU A 515 0.86 -30.03 -16.07
N SER A 516 -0.19 -29.37 -15.58
CA SER A 516 -1.04 -29.88 -14.50
C SER A 516 -2.26 -30.68 -14.98
N GLY A 517 -2.46 -30.81 -16.30
CA GLY A 517 -3.68 -31.40 -16.87
C GLY A 517 -4.96 -30.58 -16.62
N ILE A 518 -4.81 -29.29 -16.30
CA ILE A 518 -5.94 -28.35 -16.10
C ILE A 518 -6.23 -27.66 -17.43
N PRO A 519 -7.51 -27.43 -17.80
CA PRO A 519 -7.84 -26.67 -19.00
C PRO A 519 -7.18 -25.28 -18.98
N PRO A 520 -6.44 -24.89 -20.04
CA PRO A 520 -5.80 -23.59 -20.10
C PRO A 520 -6.85 -22.46 -20.20
N PRO A 521 -6.53 -21.25 -19.72
CA PRO A 521 -7.42 -20.10 -19.90
C PRO A 521 -7.61 -19.77 -21.38
N SER A 522 -8.72 -19.09 -21.69
CA SER A 522 -8.95 -18.55 -23.03
C SER A 522 -7.84 -17.54 -23.42
N PRO A 523 -7.57 -17.36 -24.71
CA PRO A 523 -6.65 -16.31 -25.18
C PRO A 523 -7.08 -14.93 -24.66
N PRO A 524 -6.13 -14.01 -24.41
CA PRO A 524 -6.42 -12.64 -24.01
C PRO A 524 -7.42 -11.97 -24.94
N ARG A 525 -8.50 -11.42 -24.39
CA ARG A 525 -9.45 -10.56 -25.11
C ARG A 525 -9.23 -9.13 -24.67
N TYR A 526 -8.66 -8.33 -25.57
CA TYR A 526 -8.51 -6.89 -25.36
C TYR A 526 -9.78 -6.09 -25.70
N ILE A 527 -10.90 -6.78 -25.85
CA ILE A 527 -12.19 -6.21 -26.25
C ILE A 527 -13.20 -6.59 -25.17
N ILE A 528 -13.74 -5.57 -24.50
CA ILE A 528 -14.87 -5.76 -23.59
C ILE A 528 -16.13 -5.62 -24.45
N VAL A 529 -16.88 -6.72 -24.58
CA VAL A 529 -18.21 -6.73 -25.23
C VAL A 529 -19.26 -6.14 -24.30
#